data_AF-A0A7C7V520-F1
#
_entry.id   AF-A0A7C7V520-F1
#
_cell.length_a   1.000
_cell.length_b   1.000
_cell.length_c   1.000
_cell.angle_alpha   90.00
_cell.angle_beta   90.00
_cell.angle_gamma   90.00
#
_symmetry.space_group_name_H-M   'P 1'
#
loop_
_entity.id
_entity.type
_entity.pdbx_description
1 polymer ?
#
loop_
_entity_poly.entity_id
_entity_poly.type
_entity_poly.pdbx_seq_one_letter_code
_entity_poly.pdbx_strand_id
1 'polypeptide(L)' 'MTEVSGMEGDIVTLTDIFRFEQTGVDTDGKVLGELKPTGIRPLFMPRLEAAGFKLPPQVFGFGDVSLQGKRRR' A
#
# COMPACT_ATOMS: atom_id res chain seq x y z
N MET A 1 1.23 3.42 4.56
CA MET A 1 1.93 2.25 5.11
C MET A 1 3.00 1.85 4.13
N THR A 2 4.24 1.75 4.59
CA THR A 2 5.44 1.62 3.75
C THR A 2 6.29 0.46 4.26
N GLU A 3 6.88 -0.28 3.34
CA GLU A 3 7.82 -1.37 3.61
C GLU A 3 9.25 -0.92 3.32
N VAL A 4 10.20 -1.37 4.13
CA VAL A 4 11.63 -1.30 3.78
C VAL A 4 11.89 -2.37 2.72
N SER A 5 12.14 -1.94 1.49
CA SER A 5 12.28 -2.84 0.35
C SER A 5 13.73 -3.27 0.09
N GLY A 6 14.70 -2.59 0.69
CA GLY A 6 16.10 -2.96 0.58
C GLY A 6 17.07 -1.91 1.10
N MET A 7 18.33 -2.09 0.72
CA MET A 7 19.44 -1.18 1.00
C MET A 7 20.28 -1.02 -0.27
N GLU A 8 20.69 0.21 -0.57
CA GLU A 8 21.67 0.54 -1.60
C GLU A 8 22.85 1.24 -0.93
N GLY A 9 23.91 0.48 -0.65
CA GLY A 9 24.98 0.93 0.25
C GLY A 9 24.39 1.26 1.63
N ASP A 10 24.52 2.52 2.03
CA ASP A 10 24.02 3.04 3.31
C ASP A 10 22.61 3.63 3.24
N ILE A 11 21.96 3.59 2.06
CA ILE A 11 20.63 4.17 1.83
C ILE A 11 19.57 3.09 1.94
N VAL A 12 18.55 3.33 2.78
CA VAL A 12 17.37 2.46 2.88
C VAL A 12 16.37 2.80 1.78
N THR A 13 15.93 1.79 1.03
CA THR A 13 14.87 1.96 0.04
C THR A 13 13.51 1.60 0.64
N LEU A 14 12.50 2.39 0.27
CA LEU A 14 11.15 2.31 0.81
C LEU A 14 10.14 2.09 -0.32
N THR A 15 9.07 1.34 -0.03
CA THR A 15 7.99 1.11 -0.99
C THR A 15 6.63 1.20 -0.29
N ASP A 16 5.76 2.05 -0.82
CA ASP A 16 4.41 2.21 -0.27
C ASP A 16 3.55 1.00 -0.64
N ILE A 17 2.96 0.37 0.37
CA ILE A 17 2.01 -0.74 0.21
C ILE A 17 0.57 -0.23 0.30
N PHE A 18 0.34 0.79 1.13
CA PHE A 18 -0.92 1.54 1.17
C PHE A 18 -0.65 3.04 1.23
N ARG A 19 -1.48 3.82 0.55
CA ARG A 19 -1.46 5.28 0.61
C ARG A 19 -2.76 5.79 1.21
N PHE A 20 -2.65 6.85 2.00
CA PHE A 20 -3.83 7.55 2.47
C PHE A 20 -4.38 8.42 1.34
N GLU A 21 -5.64 8.23 0.97
CA GLU A 21 -6.38 9.11 0.06
C GLU A 21 -7.34 9.95 0.92
N GLN A 22 -7.05 11.25 1.02
CA GLN A 22 -7.96 12.20 1.66
C GLN A 22 -9.25 12.29 0.84
N THR A 23 -10.38 12.12 1.51
CA THR A 23 -11.72 12.22 0.91
C THR A 23 -12.46 13.49 1.30
N GLY A 24 -11.99 14.20 2.33
CA GLY A 24 -12.58 15.48 2.73
C GLY A 24 -12.02 16.04 4.03
N VAL A 25 -12.73 17.02 4.58
CA VAL A 25 -12.52 17.61 5.90
C VAL A 25 -13.89 17.80 6.54
N ASP A 26 -14.06 17.39 7.80
CA ASP A 26 -15.33 17.57 8.52
C ASP A 26 -15.51 19.02 9.04
N THR A 27 -16.65 19.29 9.68
CA THR A 27 -16.99 20.62 10.22
C THR A 27 -16.06 21.07 11.35
N ASP A 28 -15.39 20.13 12.01
CA ASP A 28 -14.45 20.38 13.10
C ASP A 28 -13.00 20.52 12.58
N GLY A 29 -12.80 20.46 11.25
CA GLY A 29 -11.49 20.58 10.62
C GLY A 29 -10.68 19.28 10.57
N LYS A 30 -11.28 18.12 10.88
CA LYS A 30 -10.57 16.84 10.82
C LYS A 30 -10.52 16.30 9.41
N VAL A 31 -9.33 15.86 9.00
CA VAL A 31 -9.11 15.23 7.70
C VAL A 31 -9.80 13.85 7.67
N LEU A 32 -10.67 13.66 6.68
CA LEU A 32 -11.30 12.38 6.38
C LEU A 32 -10.57 11.70 5.23
N GLY A 33 -10.46 10.38 5.28
CA GLY A 33 -9.83 9.60 4.20
C GLY A 33 -9.69 8.13 4.52
N GLU A 34 -9.13 7.39 3.57
CA GLU A 34 -8.99 5.94 3.64
C GLU A 34 -7.60 5.49 3.20
N LEU A 35 -7.14 4.36 3.73
CA LEU A 35 -5.97 3.67 3.19
C LEU A 35 -6.36 2.90 1.94
N LYS A 36 -5.75 3.25 0.82
CA LYS A 36 -5.88 2.56 -0.45
C LYS A 36 -4.65 1.72 -0.76
N PRO A 37 -4.82 0.47 -1.20
CA PRO A 37 -3.70 -0.36 -1.62
C PRO A 37 -3.04 0.22 -2.87
N THR A 38 -1.72 0.04 -3.00
CA THR A 38 -0.95 0.57 -4.14
C THR A 38 -0.88 -0.37 -5.34
N GLY A 39 -1.37 -1.61 -5.23
CA GLY A 39 -1.24 -2.65 -6.25
C GLY A 39 0.08 -3.42 -6.20
N ILE A 40 0.99 -3.04 -5.32
CA ILE A 40 2.34 -3.62 -5.21
C ILE A 40 2.26 -4.88 -4.34
N ARG A 41 2.85 -5.98 -4.82
CA ARG A 41 3.05 -7.20 -4.01
C ARG A 41 4.16 -6.95 -2.99
N PRO A 42 3.90 -6.99 -1.67
CA PRO A 42 4.92 -6.76 -0.65
C PRO A 42 6.00 -7.84 -0.63
N LEU A 43 7.23 -7.49 -0.25
CA LEU A 43 8.35 -8.43 -0.16
C LEU A 43 8.25 -9.32 1.09
N PHE A 44 7.59 -8.85 2.16
CA PHE A 44 7.35 -9.63 3.36
C PHE A 44 6.33 -10.77 3.18
N MET A 45 5.65 -10.89 2.03
CA MET A 45 4.60 -11.90 1.80
C MET A 45 5.02 -13.33 2.14
N PRO A 46 6.20 -13.84 1.73
CA PRO A 46 6.62 -15.20 2.08
C PRO A 46 6.83 -15.39 3.59
N ARG A 47 7.27 -14.35 4.31
CA ARG A 47 7.42 -14.39 5.78
C ARG A 47 6.07 -14.44 6.47
N LEU A 48 5.09 -13.70 5.95
CA LEU A 48 3.73 -13.69 6.45
C LEU A 48 3.07 -15.06 6.26
N GLU A 49 3.25 -15.67 5.08
CA GLU A 49 2.80 -17.04 4.79
C GLU A 49 3.48 -18.08 5.69
N ALA A 50 4.79 -17.97 5.91
CA ALA A 50 5.53 -18.84 6.83
C ALA A 50 5.07 -18.70 8.29
N ALA A 51 4.56 -17.52 8.68
CA ALA A 51 3.93 -17.29 9.97
C ALA A 51 2.47 -17.82 10.05
N GLY A 52 1.96 -18.46 8.99
CA GLY A 52 0.62 -19.05 8.95
C GLY A 52 -0.47 -18.14 8.40
N PHE A 53 -0.13 -16.92 7.99
CA PHE A 53 -1.10 -15.96 7.45
C PHE A 53 -1.08 -15.99 5.92
N LYS A 54 -2.15 -16.50 5.31
CA LYS A 54 -2.36 -16.46 3.86
C LYS A 54 -3.35 -15.36 3.51
N LEU A 55 -2.84 -14.23 3.04
CA LEU A 55 -3.67 -13.13 2.58
C LEU A 55 -3.91 -13.21 1.06
N PRO A 56 -5.15 -13.00 0.59
CA PRO A 56 -5.41 -12.86 -0.83
C PRO A 56 -4.64 -11.67 -1.44
N PRO A 57 -4.04 -11.79 -2.64
CA PRO A 57 -3.30 -10.71 -3.29
C PRO A 57 -4.11 -9.41 -3.49
N GLN A 58 -5.43 -9.53 -3.58
CA GLN A 58 -6.38 -8.42 -3.75
C GLN A 58 -6.36 -7.45 -2.57
N VAL A 59 -5.96 -7.89 -1.37
CA VAL A 59 -5.77 -7.02 -0.19
C VAL A 59 -4.79 -5.88 -0.49
N PHE A 60 -3.79 -6.15 -1.34
CA PHE A 60 -2.79 -5.18 -1.76
C PHE A 60 -3.08 -4.58 -3.14
N GLY A 61 -4.29 -4.75 -3.67
CA GLY A 61 -4.73 -4.18 -4.95
C GLY A 61 -4.22 -4.92 -6.18
N PHE A 62 -3.68 -6.14 -6.03
CA PHE A 62 -3.18 -6.91 -7.16
C PHE A 62 -4.33 -7.43 -8.04
N GLY A 63 -4.28 -7.13 -9.34
CA GLY A 63 -5.32 -7.51 -10.30
C GLY A 63 -6.55 -6.58 -10.32
N ASP A 64 -6.56 -5.54 -9.49
CA ASP A 64 -7.65 -4.56 -9.46
C ASP A 64 -7.47 -3.54 -10.60
N VAL A 65 -8.16 -3.77 -11.71
CA VAL A 65 -8.10 -2.94 -12.94
C VAL A 65 -8.51 -1.49 -12.67
N SER A 66 -9.32 -1.26 -11.64
CA SER A 66 -9.79 0.07 -11.24
C SER A 66 -8.67 1.00 -10.74
N LEU A 67 -7.57 0.44 -10.20
CA LEU A 67 -6.46 1.21 -9.62
C LEU A 67 -5.40 1.63 -10.66
N GLN A 68 -5.31 0.93 -11.80
CA GLN A 68 -4.35 1.26 -12.88
C GLN A 68 -4.79 2.47 -13.71
N GLY A 69 -6.08 2.82 -13.73
CA GLY A 69 -6.62 3.92 -14.52
C GLY A 69 -6.35 5.34 -13.99
N LYS A 70 -6.00 5.51 -12.71
CA LYS A 70 -5.83 6.84 -12.08
C LYS A 70 -4.44 7.47 -12.26
N ARG A 71 -3.47 6.79 -12.90
CA ARG A 71 -2.08 7.30 -13.12
C ARG A 71 -1.90 8.13 -14.41
N ARG A 72 -2.97 8.45 -15.12
CA ARG A 72 -2.95 9.30 -16.33
C ARG A 72 -3.91 10.49 -16.19
N ARG A 73 -3.53 11.48 -15.39
CA ARG A 73 -3.94 12.88 -15.58
C ARG A 73 -2.77 13.78 -15.23
#